data_AF-A0A7C1RTM1-F1
#
_entry.id   AF-A0A7C1RTM1-F1
#
_cell.length_a   1.000
_cell.length_b   1.000
_cell.length_c   1.000
_cell.angle_alpha   90.00
_cell.angle_beta   90.00
_cell.angle_gamma   90.00
#
_symmetry.space_group_name_H-M   'P 1'
#
loop_
_entity.id
_entity.type
_entity.pdbx_description
1 polymer ?
#
loop_
_entity_poly.entity_id
_entity_poly.type
_entity_poly.pdbx_seq_one_letter_code
_entity_poly.pdbx_strand_id
1 'polypeptide(L)'
;MFLHFRILFYSLVFFVGLEMIAMKQGLIFPVVIILTVFSLWGAKKIGGRWLFSIIPVTFPFSSIAMLYLIDLTYGKQVFVFLGTLMYYLSLLGAYRLNNYSKDQTARGMILASAATTLFFFYTAAYGIYLNFLVPLWQLMIFFLLVTVFVSYQDLMITKRSSRKLVWSYSILLGMIMAEFAWVMNFWPFGYLTTGVIALIFYYVLWDLAQSYFLNLLSRKRVVANMILFTFLVSLVLVSSRWLPTI
;
A
#
# COMPACT_ATOMS: atom_id res chain seq x y z
N MET A 1 -27.71 0.85 11.92
CA MET A 1 -27.01 -0.47 11.95
C MET A 1 -26.68 -1.03 10.57
N PHE A 2 -27.57 -0.96 9.56
CA PHE A 2 -27.32 -1.54 8.22
C PHE A 2 -26.05 -1.09 7.47
N LEU A 3 -25.49 0.09 7.79
CA LEU A 3 -24.26 0.59 7.15
C LEU A 3 -23.00 -0.15 7.60
N HIS A 4 -22.94 -0.59 8.86
CA HIS A 4 -21.82 -1.41 9.36
C HIS A 4 -21.86 -2.81 8.72
N PHE A 5 -23.07 -3.34 8.48
CA PHE A 5 -23.27 -4.61 7.80
C PHE A 5 -22.74 -4.59 6.36
N ARG A 6 -22.89 -3.48 5.63
CA ARG A 6 -22.33 -3.35 4.27
C ARG A 6 -20.81 -3.46 4.27
N ILE A 7 -20.12 -2.73 5.15
CA ILE A 7 -18.66 -2.76 5.25
C ILE A 7 -18.16 -4.16 5.59
N LEU A 8 -18.81 -4.81 6.57
CA LEU A 8 -18.53 -6.20 6.93
C LEU A 8 -18.73 -7.14 5.74
N PHE A 9 -19.83 -7.00 5.00
CA PHE A 9 -20.12 -7.83 3.82
C PHE A 9 -19.03 -7.73 2.74
N TYR A 10 -18.59 -6.53 2.36
CA TYR A 10 -17.50 -6.38 1.38
C TYR A 10 -16.18 -6.97 1.89
N SER A 11 -15.93 -6.88 3.20
CA SER A 11 -14.73 -7.47 3.81
C SER A 11 -14.80 -9.00 3.84
N LEU A 12 -15.98 -9.58 4.04
CA LEU A 12 -16.20 -11.03 3.93
C LEU A 12 -16.05 -11.52 2.50
N VAL A 13 -16.53 -10.78 1.49
CA VAL A 13 -16.30 -11.11 0.07
C VAL A 13 -14.80 -11.11 -0.23
N PHE A 14 -14.06 -10.14 0.32
CA PHE A 14 -12.61 -10.08 0.21
C PHE A 14 -11.91 -11.28 0.87
N PHE A 15 -12.31 -11.62 2.10
CA PHE A 15 -11.82 -12.79 2.83
C PHE A 15 -12.02 -14.09 2.03
N VAL A 16 -13.25 -14.34 1.59
CA VAL A 16 -13.60 -15.54 0.80
C VAL A 16 -12.83 -15.56 -0.52
N GLY A 17 -12.64 -14.39 -1.15
CA GLY A 17 -11.82 -14.26 -2.35
C GLY A 17 -10.37 -14.71 -2.12
N LEU A 18 -9.70 -14.17 -1.09
CA LEU A 18 -8.34 -14.59 -0.77
C LEU A 18 -8.26 -16.06 -0.37
N GLU A 19 -9.24 -16.57 0.38
CA GLU A 19 -9.29 -17.97 0.80
C GLU A 19 -9.43 -18.93 -0.39
N MET A 20 -10.27 -18.59 -1.37
CA MET A 20 -10.40 -19.37 -2.61
C MET A 20 -9.07 -19.43 -3.37
N ILE A 21 -8.32 -18.33 -3.43
CA ILE A 21 -7.00 -18.30 -4.07
C ILE A 21 -5.99 -19.13 -3.26
N ALA A 22 -6.03 -19.05 -1.93
CA ALA A 22 -5.15 -19.81 -1.05
C ALA A 22 -5.35 -21.33 -1.20
N MET A 23 -6.61 -21.77 -1.40
CA MET A 23 -6.95 -23.18 -1.60
C MET A 23 -6.75 -23.66 -3.05
N LYS A 24 -7.08 -22.84 -4.05
CA LYS A 24 -7.03 -23.20 -5.48
C LYS A 24 -6.46 -22.06 -6.34
N GLN A 25 -5.19 -22.19 -6.69
CA GLN A 25 -4.47 -21.19 -7.50
C GLN A 25 -5.06 -21.00 -8.91
N GLY A 26 -5.77 -21.98 -9.47
CA GLY A 26 -6.39 -21.85 -10.79
C GLY A 26 -7.50 -20.80 -10.89
N LEU A 27 -7.99 -20.28 -9.76
CA LEU A 27 -9.09 -19.31 -9.70
C LEU A 27 -8.63 -17.84 -9.61
N ILE A 28 -7.33 -17.55 -9.80
CA ILE A 28 -6.79 -16.19 -9.61
C ILE A 28 -7.52 -15.15 -10.47
N PHE A 29 -7.57 -15.32 -11.79
CA PHE A 29 -8.17 -14.33 -12.69
C PHE A 29 -9.64 -13.99 -12.37
N PRO A 30 -10.57 -14.96 -12.24
CA PRO A 30 -11.95 -14.63 -11.93
C PRO A 30 -12.09 -13.97 -10.55
N VAL A 31 -11.32 -14.43 -9.54
CA VAL A 31 -11.38 -13.84 -8.20
C VAL A 31 -10.84 -12.41 -8.21
N VAL A 32 -9.73 -12.14 -8.90
CA VAL A 32 -9.17 -10.78 -9.05
C VAL A 32 -10.19 -9.84 -9.69
N ILE A 33 -10.86 -10.28 -10.77
CA ILE A 33 -11.88 -9.47 -11.46
C ILE A 33 -13.05 -9.17 -10.51
N ILE A 34 -13.57 -10.19 -9.82
CA ILE A 34 -14.66 -10.04 -8.86
C ILE A 34 -14.25 -9.08 -7.75
N LEU A 35 -13.11 -9.31 -7.09
CA LEU A 35 -12.65 -8.46 -6.00
C LEU A 35 -12.42 -7.02 -6.44
N THR A 36 -11.87 -6.80 -7.64
CA THR A 36 -11.65 -5.46 -8.18
C THR A 36 -12.96 -4.73 -8.42
N VAL A 37 -13.92 -5.37 -9.08
CA VAL A 37 -15.24 -4.78 -9.36
C VAL A 37 -16.00 -4.51 -8.06
N PHE A 38 -15.99 -5.46 -7.12
CA PHE A 38 -16.64 -5.29 -5.82
C PHE A 38 -15.97 -4.18 -5.00
N SER A 39 -14.65 -4.06 -5.04
CA SER A 39 -13.92 -3.02 -4.31
C SER A 39 -14.16 -1.64 -4.92
N LEU A 40 -14.14 -1.52 -6.25
CA LEU A 40 -14.48 -0.29 -6.97
C LEU A 40 -15.88 0.20 -6.61
N TRP A 41 -16.87 -0.70 -6.72
CA TRP A 41 -18.26 -0.35 -6.49
C TRP A 41 -18.57 -0.12 -5.01
N GLY A 42 -18.06 -0.99 -4.14
CA GLY A 42 -18.22 -0.91 -2.69
C GLY A 42 -17.60 0.37 -2.14
N ALA A 43 -16.34 0.66 -2.47
CA ALA A 43 -15.66 1.86 -1.99
C ALA A 43 -16.32 3.15 -2.49
N LYS A 44 -16.79 3.19 -3.75
CA LYS A 44 -17.53 4.35 -4.26
C LYS A 44 -18.85 4.55 -3.51
N LYS A 45 -19.61 3.48 -3.30
CA LYS A 45 -20.92 3.53 -2.64
C LYS A 45 -20.80 3.86 -1.15
N ILE A 46 -19.74 3.41 -0.50
CA ILE A 46 -19.47 3.62 0.92
C ILE A 46 -18.83 4.99 1.18
N GLY A 47 -17.77 5.33 0.44
CA GLY A 47 -17.03 6.57 0.61
C GLY A 47 -17.64 7.78 -0.11
N GLY A 48 -18.69 7.59 -0.92
CA GLY A 48 -19.41 8.66 -1.63
C GLY A 48 -18.63 9.35 -2.76
N ARG A 49 -17.32 9.10 -2.88
CA ARG A 49 -16.42 9.72 -3.88
C ARG A 49 -15.44 8.69 -4.41
N TRP A 50 -15.12 8.81 -5.69
CA TRP A 50 -14.12 7.96 -6.36
C TRP A 50 -12.72 8.05 -5.74
N LEU A 51 -12.40 9.16 -5.06
CA LEU A 51 -11.12 9.32 -4.37
C LEU A 51 -10.88 8.21 -3.34
N PHE A 52 -11.93 7.79 -2.62
CA PHE A 52 -11.82 6.76 -1.59
C PHE A 52 -11.75 5.34 -2.16
N SER A 53 -11.90 5.17 -3.47
CA SER A 53 -11.81 3.87 -4.14
C SER A 53 -10.38 3.45 -4.45
N ILE A 54 -9.39 4.35 -4.43
CA ILE A 54 -8.04 4.00 -4.90
C ILE A 54 -7.42 2.92 -4.02
N ILE A 55 -7.32 3.14 -2.70
CA ILE A 55 -6.75 2.18 -1.74
C ILE A 55 -7.53 0.86 -1.71
N PRO A 56 -8.88 0.84 -1.55
CA PRO A 56 -9.63 -0.41 -1.57
C PRO A 56 -9.49 -1.18 -2.88
N VAL A 57 -9.15 -0.54 -4.00
CA VAL A 57 -8.95 -1.23 -5.28
C VAL A 57 -7.53 -1.75 -5.43
N THR A 58 -6.53 -0.96 -5.04
CA THR A 58 -5.13 -1.40 -5.09
C THR A 58 -4.79 -2.45 -4.02
N PHE A 59 -5.52 -2.45 -2.90
CA PHE A 59 -5.30 -3.39 -1.79
C PHE A 59 -5.51 -4.86 -2.20
N PRO A 60 -6.60 -5.27 -2.89
CA PRO A 60 -6.75 -6.63 -3.40
C PRO A 60 -5.65 -7.07 -4.35
N PHE A 61 -5.27 -6.24 -5.32
CA PHE A 61 -4.17 -6.58 -6.24
C PHE A 61 -2.86 -6.85 -5.48
N SER A 62 -2.53 -5.95 -4.55
CA SER A 62 -1.32 -6.06 -3.74
C SER A 62 -1.36 -7.28 -2.82
N SER A 63 -2.53 -7.57 -2.24
CA SER A 63 -2.71 -8.72 -1.34
C SER A 63 -2.62 -10.05 -2.06
N ILE A 64 -3.23 -10.16 -3.25
CA ILE A 64 -3.18 -11.38 -4.06
C ILE A 64 -1.75 -11.64 -4.56
N ALA A 65 -1.07 -10.59 -5.01
CA ALA A 65 0.32 -10.69 -5.44
C ALA A 65 1.23 -11.14 -4.28
N MET A 66 1.02 -10.60 -3.07
CA MET A 66 1.77 -10.99 -1.88
C MET A 66 1.45 -12.42 -1.43
N LEU A 67 0.19 -12.85 -1.50
CA LEU A 67 -0.25 -14.20 -1.13
C LEU A 67 0.47 -15.29 -1.93
N TYR A 68 0.86 -14.99 -3.18
CA TYR A 68 1.61 -15.92 -4.04
C TYR A 68 3.05 -16.15 -3.56
N LEU A 69 3.64 -15.19 -2.84
CA LEU A 69 5.00 -15.28 -2.31
C LEU A 69 5.08 -15.94 -0.93
N ILE A 70 3.95 -16.38 -0.38
CA ILE A 70 3.88 -17.05 0.93
C ILE A 70 3.74 -18.55 0.68
N ASP A 71 4.73 -19.34 1.04
CA ASP A 71 4.68 -20.80 0.80
C ASP A 71 3.90 -21.55 1.89
N LEU A 72 4.13 -21.19 3.15
CA LEU A 72 3.57 -21.89 4.31
C LEU A 72 2.06 -21.72 4.39
N THR A 73 1.31 -22.83 4.45
CA THR A 73 -0.16 -22.84 4.56
C THR A 73 -0.66 -22.04 5.76
N TYR A 74 -0.05 -22.21 6.94
CA TYR A 74 -0.40 -21.42 8.12
C TYR A 74 -0.11 -19.92 7.92
N GLY A 75 0.99 -19.59 7.22
CA GLY A 75 1.34 -18.22 6.88
C GLY A 75 0.29 -17.57 5.96
N LYS A 76 -0.23 -18.31 4.97
CA LYS A 76 -1.31 -17.85 4.10
C LYS A 76 -2.57 -17.52 4.91
N GLN A 77 -2.96 -18.39 5.85
CA GLN A 77 -4.16 -18.17 6.67
C GLN A 77 -4.05 -16.93 7.58
N VAL A 78 -2.90 -16.77 8.24
CA VAL A 78 -2.61 -15.56 9.03
C VAL A 78 -2.65 -14.32 8.15
N PHE A 79 -2.07 -14.39 6.95
CA PHE A 79 -2.10 -13.30 5.98
C PHE A 79 -3.51 -12.96 5.50
N VAL A 80 -4.33 -13.96 5.16
CA VAL A 80 -5.72 -13.77 4.73
C VAL A 80 -6.52 -13.04 5.81
N PHE A 81 -6.36 -13.46 7.08
CA PHE A 81 -7.02 -12.83 8.21
C PHE A 81 -6.56 -11.37 8.41
N LEU A 82 -5.25 -11.12 8.48
CA LEU A 82 -4.70 -9.78 8.69
C LEU A 82 -4.99 -8.85 7.50
N GLY A 83 -4.88 -9.36 6.27
CA GLY A 83 -5.23 -8.64 5.05
C GLY A 83 -6.69 -8.25 5.04
N THR A 84 -7.58 -9.14 5.47
CA THR A 84 -9.03 -8.85 5.59
C THR A 84 -9.29 -7.78 6.64
N LEU A 85 -8.62 -7.83 7.79
CA LEU A 85 -8.75 -6.81 8.83
C LEU A 85 -8.31 -5.42 8.30
N MET A 86 -7.18 -5.35 7.59
CA MET A 86 -6.70 -4.10 7.00
C MET A 86 -7.62 -3.61 5.88
N TYR A 87 -8.16 -4.50 5.06
CA TYR A 87 -9.16 -4.14 4.05
C TYR A 87 -10.44 -3.60 4.69
N TYR A 88 -10.91 -4.21 5.79
CA TYR A 88 -12.04 -3.71 6.58
C TYR A 88 -11.77 -2.30 7.12
N LEU A 89 -10.58 -2.05 7.69
CA LEU A 89 -10.18 -0.72 8.15
C LEU A 89 -10.16 0.31 7.02
N SER A 90 -9.76 -0.09 5.82
CA SER A 90 -9.76 0.79 4.64
C SER A 90 -11.18 1.25 4.28
N LEU A 91 -12.15 0.34 4.28
CA LEU A 91 -13.55 0.64 3.98
C LEU A 91 -14.22 1.43 5.12
N LEU A 92 -13.91 1.09 6.37
CA LEU A 92 -14.42 1.80 7.54
C LEU A 92 -13.87 3.23 7.61
N GLY A 93 -12.58 3.42 7.34
CA GLY A 93 -11.95 4.73 7.25
C GLY A 93 -12.58 5.58 6.15
N ALA A 94 -12.80 5.00 4.96
CA ALA A 94 -13.45 5.69 3.84
C ALA A 94 -14.88 6.11 4.18
N TYR A 95 -15.65 5.23 4.83
CA TYR A 95 -17.00 5.53 5.30
C TYR A 95 -17.02 6.71 6.29
N ARG A 96 -16.16 6.64 7.32
CA ARG A 96 -16.11 7.65 8.38
C ARG A 96 -15.65 9.00 7.85
N LEU A 97 -14.64 9.05 6.99
CA LEU A 97 -14.16 10.30 6.38
C LEU A 97 -15.16 10.95 5.43
N ASN A 98 -16.05 10.16 4.82
CA ASN A 98 -17.13 10.72 3.99
C ASN A 98 -18.14 11.50 4.85
N ASN A 99 -18.47 11.01 6.04
CA ASN A 99 -19.39 11.67 6.96
C ASN A 99 -18.69 12.78 7.78
N TYR A 100 -17.45 12.52 8.22
CA TYR A 100 -16.68 13.39 9.10
C TYR A 100 -15.25 13.57 8.56
N SER A 101 -15.07 14.60 7.74
CA SER A 101 -13.78 14.89 7.09
C SER A 101 -12.61 15.18 8.04
N LYS A 102 -12.88 15.53 9.31
CA LYS A 102 -11.85 15.87 10.33
C LYS A 102 -11.55 14.72 11.30
N ASP A 103 -12.14 13.54 11.09
CA ASP A 103 -11.95 12.37 11.94
C ASP A 103 -10.51 11.82 11.83
N GLN A 104 -9.70 12.06 12.86
CA GLN A 104 -8.29 11.64 12.89
C GLN A 104 -8.15 10.11 12.99
N THR A 105 -9.06 9.43 13.67
CA THR A 105 -9.05 7.97 13.75
C THR A 105 -9.29 7.36 12.37
N ALA A 106 -10.27 7.87 11.64
CA ALA A 106 -10.57 7.40 10.29
C ALA A 106 -9.42 7.67 9.31
N ARG A 107 -8.73 8.81 9.46
CA ARG A 107 -7.50 9.11 8.72
C ARG A 107 -6.38 8.13 9.06
N GLY A 108 -6.19 7.81 10.34
CA GLY A 108 -5.26 6.78 10.78
C GLY A 108 -5.55 5.40 10.18
N MET A 109 -6.83 5.00 10.09
CA MET A 109 -7.25 3.74 9.46
C MET A 109 -6.89 3.70 7.97
N ILE A 110 -7.16 4.79 7.24
CA ILE A 110 -6.78 4.91 5.82
C ILE A 110 -5.26 4.87 5.64
N LEU A 111 -4.51 5.57 6.51
CA LEU A 111 -3.04 5.60 6.46
C LEU A 111 -2.43 4.23 6.73
N ALA A 112 -2.92 3.53 7.75
CA ALA A 112 -2.49 2.17 8.04
C ALA A 112 -2.76 1.25 6.83
N SER A 113 -3.96 1.37 6.24
CA SER A 113 -4.33 0.61 5.05
C SER A 113 -3.45 0.95 3.84
N ALA A 114 -3.12 2.24 3.63
CA ALA A 114 -2.23 2.70 2.56
C ALA A 114 -0.82 2.12 2.73
N ALA A 115 -0.27 2.19 3.94
CA ALA A 115 1.04 1.63 4.26
C ALA A 115 1.07 0.12 4.04
N THR A 116 0.03 -0.60 4.45
CA THR A 116 -0.10 -2.04 4.18
C THR A 116 -0.20 -2.34 2.68
N THR A 117 -1.01 -1.58 1.92
CA THR A 117 -1.09 -1.73 0.46
C THR A 117 0.28 -1.57 -0.18
N LEU A 118 0.99 -0.50 0.16
CA LEU A 118 2.31 -0.21 -0.42
C LEU A 118 3.34 -1.24 -0.02
N PHE A 119 3.33 -1.69 1.24
CA PHE A 119 4.21 -2.77 1.69
C PHE A 119 3.96 -4.06 0.90
N PHE A 120 2.70 -4.50 0.81
CA PHE A 120 2.35 -5.69 0.03
C PHE A 120 2.73 -5.53 -1.43
N PHE A 121 2.48 -4.35 -2.01
CA PHE A 121 2.79 -4.07 -3.40
C PHE A 121 4.29 -4.08 -3.68
N TYR A 122 5.10 -3.32 -2.94
CA TYR A 122 6.55 -3.25 -3.17
C TYR A 122 7.20 -4.62 -2.97
N THR A 123 6.80 -5.33 -1.91
CA THR A 123 7.28 -6.68 -1.63
C THR A 123 6.90 -7.64 -2.76
N ALA A 124 5.65 -7.63 -3.18
CA ALA A 124 5.15 -8.53 -4.22
C ALA A 124 5.75 -8.21 -5.60
N ALA A 125 5.78 -6.94 -5.99
CA ALA A 125 6.33 -6.50 -7.26
C ALA A 125 7.83 -6.82 -7.37
N TYR A 126 8.60 -6.58 -6.31
CA TYR A 126 10.02 -6.94 -6.29
C TYR A 126 10.22 -8.46 -6.25
N GLY A 127 9.38 -9.21 -5.53
CA GLY A 127 9.42 -10.67 -5.54
C GLY A 127 9.13 -11.25 -6.93
N ILE A 128 8.12 -10.72 -7.63
CA ILE A 128 7.81 -11.12 -9.02
C ILE A 128 8.99 -10.77 -9.93
N TYR A 129 9.58 -9.59 -9.76
CA TYR A 129 10.76 -9.16 -10.51
C TYR A 129 11.92 -10.15 -10.40
N LEU A 130 12.28 -10.56 -9.18
CA LEU A 130 13.34 -11.53 -8.94
C LEU A 130 13.04 -12.92 -9.52
N ASN A 131 11.78 -13.37 -9.47
CA ASN A 131 11.43 -14.75 -9.83
C ASN A 131 11.07 -14.95 -11.31
N PHE A 132 10.60 -13.93 -12.02
CA PHE A 132 10.03 -14.06 -13.37
C PHE A 132 10.81 -13.32 -14.46
N LEU A 133 12.05 -12.90 -14.20
CA LEU A 133 12.91 -12.17 -15.16
C LEU A 133 12.20 -10.96 -15.78
N VAL A 134 11.39 -10.27 -14.99
CA VAL A 134 10.64 -9.10 -15.45
C VAL A 134 11.62 -7.98 -15.78
N PRO A 135 11.48 -7.28 -16.91
CA PRO A 135 12.34 -6.13 -17.22
C PRO A 135 12.26 -5.05 -16.13
N LEU A 136 13.41 -4.47 -15.76
CA LEU A 136 13.51 -3.48 -14.68
C LEU A 136 12.60 -2.25 -14.90
N TRP A 137 12.45 -1.80 -16.14
CA TRP A 137 11.58 -0.67 -16.48
C TRP A 137 10.10 -0.93 -16.11
N GLN A 138 9.64 -2.19 -16.18
CA GLN A 138 8.27 -2.54 -15.78
C GLN A 138 8.10 -2.39 -14.26
N LEU A 139 9.08 -2.87 -13.48
CA LEU A 139 9.10 -2.68 -12.02
C LEU A 139 9.05 -1.19 -11.66
N MET A 140 9.88 -0.36 -12.32
CA MET A 140 9.90 1.08 -12.10
C MET A 140 8.54 1.74 -12.40
N ILE A 141 7.90 1.38 -13.52
CA ILE A 141 6.56 1.90 -13.87
C ILE A 141 5.53 1.48 -12.83
N PHE A 142 5.56 0.23 -12.38
CA PHE A 142 4.64 -0.28 -11.37
C PHE A 142 4.80 0.46 -10.03
N PHE A 143 6.05 0.65 -9.58
CA PHE A 143 6.37 1.47 -8.41
C PHE A 143 5.84 2.91 -8.57
N LEU A 144 6.09 3.53 -9.72
CA LEU A 144 5.58 4.88 -10.02
C LEU A 144 4.06 4.92 -9.88
N LEU A 145 3.34 4.09 -10.65
CA LEU A 145 1.88 4.19 -10.76
C LEU A 145 1.20 3.99 -9.41
N VAL A 146 1.53 2.91 -8.69
CA VAL A 146 0.87 2.62 -7.41
C VAL A 146 1.20 3.69 -6.36
N THR A 147 2.45 4.16 -6.31
CA THR A 147 2.85 5.24 -5.41
C THR A 147 2.09 6.52 -5.70
N VAL A 148 1.97 6.90 -6.98
CA VAL A 148 1.21 8.10 -7.40
C VAL A 148 -0.23 7.99 -6.95
N PHE A 149 -0.91 6.87 -7.23
CA PHE A 149 -2.32 6.71 -6.91
C PHE A 149 -2.58 6.70 -5.41
N VAL A 150 -1.80 5.94 -4.64
CA VAL A 150 -1.98 5.87 -3.18
C VAL A 150 -1.66 7.21 -2.52
N SER A 151 -0.56 7.86 -2.91
CA SER A 151 -0.19 9.18 -2.38
C SER A 151 -1.19 10.26 -2.76
N TYR A 152 -1.75 10.20 -3.97
CA TYR A 152 -2.79 11.12 -4.42
C TYR A 152 -4.05 11.01 -3.56
N GLN A 153 -4.50 9.78 -3.25
CA GLN A 153 -5.64 9.60 -2.34
C GLN A 153 -5.35 10.25 -0.98
N ASP A 154 -4.21 9.95 -0.36
CA ASP A 154 -3.91 10.44 0.98
C ASP A 154 -3.72 11.97 1.05
N LEU A 155 -2.95 12.53 0.11
CA LEU A 155 -2.70 13.96 0.08
C LEU A 155 -3.97 14.76 -0.24
N MET A 156 -4.88 14.22 -1.07
CA MET A 156 -6.19 14.85 -1.32
C MET A 156 -7.11 14.80 -0.09
N ILE A 157 -7.02 13.74 0.73
CA ILE A 157 -7.73 13.67 2.02
C ILE A 157 -7.17 14.72 2.99
N THR A 158 -5.85 14.93 2.96
CA THR A 158 -5.15 15.88 3.82
C THR A 158 -5.42 17.34 3.44
N LYS A 159 -5.24 17.73 2.18
CA LYS A 159 -5.39 19.12 1.70
C LYS A 159 -6.24 19.18 0.44
N ARG A 160 -7.54 19.42 0.63
CA ARG A 160 -8.53 19.45 -0.46
C ARG A 160 -8.41 20.67 -1.39
N SER A 161 -7.81 21.77 -0.93
CA SER A 161 -7.83 23.08 -1.61
C SER A 161 -6.97 23.14 -2.88
N SER A 162 -5.86 22.39 -2.97
CA SER A 162 -4.84 22.59 -4.01
C SER A 162 -4.58 21.34 -4.85
N ARG A 163 -5.54 20.94 -5.71
CA ARG A 163 -5.48 19.71 -6.52
C ARG A 163 -4.23 19.62 -7.41
N LYS A 164 -3.80 20.73 -8.02
CA LYS A 164 -2.58 20.77 -8.85
C LYS A 164 -1.34 20.41 -8.03
N LEU A 165 -1.20 21.02 -6.85
CA LEU A 165 -0.07 20.79 -5.94
C LEU A 165 -0.08 19.34 -5.42
N VAL A 166 -1.25 18.79 -5.08
CA VAL A 166 -1.38 17.38 -4.69
C VAL A 166 -0.93 16.42 -5.79
N TRP A 167 -1.32 16.68 -7.04
CA TRP A 167 -0.85 15.89 -8.19
C TRP A 167 0.65 15.97 -8.37
N SER A 168 1.23 17.17 -8.36
CA SER A 168 2.68 17.36 -8.52
C SER A 168 3.49 16.60 -7.48
N TYR A 169 3.10 16.68 -6.20
CA TYR A 169 3.78 15.95 -5.13
C TYR A 169 3.56 14.43 -5.21
N SER A 170 2.38 13.98 -5.64
CA SER A 170 2.12 12.54 -5.82
C SER A 170 2.98 11.97 -6.96
N ILE A 171 3.10 12.69 -8.07
CA ILE A 171 3.99 12.35 -9.20
C ILE A 171 5.46 12.37 -8.75
N LEU A 172 5.87 13.38 -8.01
CA LEU A 172 7.22 13.48 -7.46
C LEU A 172 7.56 12.27 -6.57
N LEU A 173 6.67 11.91 -5.63
CA LEU A 173 6.83 10.72 -4.79
C LEU A 173 6.93 9.44 -5.64
N GLY A 174 6.08 9.31 -6.67
CA GLY A 174 6.13 8.17 -7.58
C GLY A 174 7.43 8.07 -8.39
N MET A 175 7.94 9.19 -8.90
CA MET A 175 9.23 9.23 -9.60
C MET A 175 10.37 8.85 -8.66
N ILE A 176 10.40 9.39 -7.44
CA ILE A 176 11.42 9.03 -6.45
C ILE A 176 11.37 7.53 -6.13
N MET A 177 10.17 6.95 -5.97
CA MET A 177 10.04 5.51 -5.73
C MET A 177 10.42 4.65 -6.94
N ALA A 178 10.23 5.15 -8.17
CA ALA A 178 10.68 4.47 -9.38
C ALA A 178 12.21 4.45 -9.48
N GLU A 179 12.87 5.58 -9.22
CA GLU A 179 14.34 5.65 -9.13
C GLU A 179 14.86 4.77 -7.98
N PHE A 180 14.14 4.74 -6.87
CA PHE A 180 14.48 3.84 -5.76
C PHE A 180 14.43 2.37 -6.20
N ALA A 181 13.42 1.97 -7.00
CA ALA A 181 13.36 0.62 -7.58
C ALA A 181 14.56 0.29 -8.48
N TRP A 182 15.06 1.27 -9.22
CA TRP A 182 16.30 1.11 -9.99
C TRP A 182 17.52 0.89 -9.09
N VAL A 183 17.67 1.66 -8.01
CA VAL A 183 18.77 1.47 -7.03
C VAL A 183 18.69 0.11 -6.33
N MET A 184 17.48 -0.31 -5.96
CA MET A 184 17.26 -1.60 -5.27
C MET A 184 17.69 -2.81 -6.09
N ASN A 185 17.71 -2.71 -7.43
CA ASN A 185 18.21 -3.79 -8.30
C ASN A 185 19.65 -4.20 -7.98
N PHE A 186 20.48 -3.27 -7.49
CA PHE A 186 21.87 -3.54 -7.17
C PHE A 186 22.05 -4.12 -5.75
N TRP A 187 20.97 -4.36 -5.01
CA TRP A 187 21.04 -4.80 -3.62
C TRP A 187 20.97 -6.32 -3.46
N PRO A 188 21.83 -6.92 -2.62
CA PRO A 188 21.86 -8.36 -2.35
C PRO A 188 20.78 -8.81 -1.35
N PHE A 189 19.56 -8.26 -1.44
CA PHE A 189 18.49 -8.53 -0.48
C PHE A 189 17.26 -9.16 -1.12
N GLY A 190 16.60 -10.02 -0.34
CA GLY A 190 15.33 -10.63 -0.72
C GLY A 190 14.18 -9.62 -0.71
N TYR A 191 13.08 -10.01 -1.34
CA TYR A 191 11.91 -9.15 -1.57
C TYR A 191 11.24 -8.62 -0.31
N LEU A 192 11.25 -9.36 0.81
CA LEU A 192 10.72 -8.88 2.09
C LEU A 192 11.54 -7.70 2.65
N THR A 193 12.87 -7.85 2.70
CA THR A 193 13.79 -6.81 3.18
C THR A 193 13.67 -5.56 2.31
N THR A 194 13.73 -5.74 0.99
CA THR A 194 13.61 -4.66 0.01
C THR A 194 12.25 -3.95 0.11
N GLY A 195 11.16 -4.70 0.26
CA GLY A 195 9.81 -4.14 0.44
C GLY A 195 9.65 -3.32 1.73
N VAL A 196 10.22 -3.78 2.84
CA VAL A 196 10.23 -3.01 4.11
C VAL A 196 11.03 -1.72 3.95
N ILE A 197 12.21 -1.77 3.36
CA ILE A 197 13.04 -0.57 3.16
C ILE A 197 12.33 0.41 2.21
N ALA A 198 11.71 -0.07 1.13
CA ALA A 198 10.91 0.76 0.23
C ALA A 198 9.74 1.43 0.96
N LEU A 199 9.06 0.73 1.87
CA LEU A 199 8.00 1.31 2.69
C LEU A 199 8.54 2.38 3.65
N ILE A 200 9.65 2.13 4.33
CA ILE A 200 10.29 3.10 5.24
C ILE A 200 10.69 4.36 4.46
N PHE A 201 11.32 4.18 3.29
CA PHE A 201 11.73 5.29 2.43
C PHE A 201 10.53 6.10 1.94
N TYR A 202 9.50 5.41 1.44
CA TYR A 202 8.24 6.05 1.06
C TYR A 202 7.63 6.86 2.21
N TYR A 203 7.53 6.25 3.41
CA TYR A 203 6.90 6.88 4.57
C TYR A 203 7.60 8.18 4.98
N VAL A 204 8.93 8.20 4.97
CA VAL A 204 9.72 9.38 5.31
C VAL A 204 9.49 10.51 4.30
N LEU A 205 9.51 10.20 3.00
CA LEU A 205 9.23 11.18 1.95
C LEU A 205 7.80 11.70 2.01
N TRP A 206 6.86 10.79 2.27
CA TRP A 206 5.45 11.11 2.43
C TRP A 206 5.21 12.02 3.64
N ASP A 207 5.82 11.77 4.81
CA ASP A 207 5.68 12.62 6.00
C ASP A 207 6.25 14.02 5.76
N LEU A 208 7.37 14.13 5.05
CA LEU A 208 7.95 15.42 4.66
C LEU A 208 7.01 16.19 3.72
N ALA A 209 6.48 15.51 2.69
CA ALA A 209 5.50 16.10 1.78
C ALA A 209 4.26 16.57 2.56
N GLN A 210 3.68 15.70 3.37
CA GLN A 210 2.47 16.00 4.16
C GLN A 210 2.70 17.16 5.14
N SER A 211 3.85 17.19 5.81
CA SER A 211 4.24 18.26 6.73
C SER A 211 4.36 19.60 6.01
N TYR A 212 4.89 19.60 4.78
CA TYR A 212 4.89 20.79 3.93
C TYR A 212 3.47 21.24 3.59
N PHE A 213 2.57 20.33 3.19
CA PHE A 213 1.17 20.66 2.90
C PHE A 213 0.43 21.31 4.08
N LEU A 214 0.74 20.85 5.29
CA LEU A 214 0.15 21.32 6.54
C LEU A 214 0.85 22.56 7.12
N ASN A 215 1.90 23.09 6.47
CA ASN A 215 2.75 24.17 6.99
C ASN A 215 3.37 23.83 8.37
N LEU A 216 3.61 22.55 8.63
CA LEU A 216 4.21 22.03 9.87
C LEU A 216 5.67 21.60 9.65
N LEU A 217 6.23 21.84 8.47
CA LEU A 217 7.60 21.49 8.15
C LEU A 217 8.57 22.31 9.00
N SER A 218 9.38 21.62 9.78
CA SER A 218 10.42 22.24 10.61
C SER A 218 11.73 21.48 10.44
N ARG A 219 12.86 22.18 10.60
CA ARG A 219 14.19 21.55 10.57
C ARG A 219 14.29 20.40 11.57
N LYS A 220 13.68 20.55 12.75
CA LYS A 220 13.63 19.50 13.78
C LYS A 220 12.94 18.24 13.28
N ARG A 221 11.79 18.36 12.60
CA ARG A 221 11.08 17.21 12.02
C ARG A 221 11.88 16.54 10.91
N VAL A 222 12.53 17.31 10.03
CA VAL A 222 13.39 16.75 8.98
C VAL A 222 14.52 15.91 9.60
N VAL A 223 15.23 16.45 10.58
CA VAL A 223 16.31 15.74 11.28
C VAL A 223 15.79 14.49 12.00
N ALA A 224 14.66 14.59 12.70
CA ALA A 224 14.05 13.44 13.38
C ALA A 224 13.69 12.32 12.39
N ASN A 225 13.12 12.65 11.24
CA ASN A 225 12.80 11.68 10.20
C ASN A 225 14.05 11.02 9.61
N MET A 226 15.14 11.76 9.40
CA MET A 226 16.39 11.19 8.90
C MET A 226 17.06 10.25 9.91
N ILE A 227 17.00 10.58 11.20
CA ILE A 227 17.50 9.71 12.28
C ILE A 227 16.65 8.43 12.34
N LEU A 228 15.31 8.57 12.33
CA LEU A 228 14.40 7.43 12.36
C LEU A 228 14.59 6.53 11.13
N PHE A 229 14.72 7.12 9.94
CA PHE A 229 15.03 6.41 8.70
C PHE A 229 16.29 5.57 8.84
N THR A 230 17.39 6.21 9.27
CA THR A 230 18.70 5.55 9.40
C THR A 230 18.63 4.41 10.41
N PHE A 231 17.99 4.64 11.56
CA PHE A 231 17.82 3.62 12.60
C PHE A 231 17.02 2.41 12.10
N LEU A 232 15.85 2.64 11.48
CA LEU A 232 14.98 1.57 11.00
C LEU A 232 15.62 0.77 9.85
N VAL A 233 16.24 1.45 8.89
CA VAL A 233 16.94 0.79 7.79
C VAL A 233 18.13 -0.02 8.32
N SER A 234 18.92 0.53 9.24
CA SER A 234 20.04 -0.19 9.85
C SER A 234 19.57 -1.44 10.58
N LEU A 235 18.48 -1.35 11.36
CA LEU A 235 17.89 -2.50 12.05
C LEU A 235 17.49 -3.59 11.05
N VAL A 236 16.81 -3.21 9.97
CA VAL A 236 16.38 -4.16 8.93
C VAL A 236 17.59 -4.80 8.24
N LEU A 237 18.61 -4.04 7.87
CA LEU A 237 19.83 -4.52 7.20
C LEU A 237 20.70 -5.43 8.08
N VAL A 238 20.75 -5.18 9.38
CA VAL A 238 21.48 -6.04 10.33
C VAL A 238 20.73 -7.35 10.57
N SER A 239 19.39 -7.31 10.53
CA SER A 239 18.55 -8.50 10.71
C SER A 239 18.40 -9.36 9.45
N SER A 240 18.73 -8.82 8.26
CA SER A 240 18.52 -9.51 6.99
C SER A 240 19.67 -10.46 6.65
N ARG A 241 19.31 -11.56 5.97
CA ARG A 241 20.31 -12.44 5.35
C ARG A 241 20.79 -11.82 4.05
N TRP A 242 22.09 -11.72 3.90
CA TRP A 242 22.73 -11.26 2.67
C TRP A 242 22.74 -12.40 1.66
N LEU A 243 22.16 -12.17 0.50
CA LEU A 243 22.22 -13.12 -0.60
C LEU A 243 23.53 -12.90 -1.37
N PRO A 244 24.25 -13.95 -1.77
CA PRO A 244 25.40 -13.77 -2.65
C PRO A 244 24.94 -13.10 -3.95
N THR A 245 25.58 -11.99 -4.32
CA THR A 245 25.36 -11.33 -5.61
C THR A 245 25.83 -12.28 -6.72
N ILE A 246 24.93 -12.63 -7.64
CA ILE A 246 25.28 -13.33 -8.90
C ILE A 246 25.81 -12.31 -9.88
#